data_AF-A0AAU3SHW4-F1
#
_entry.id   AF-A0AAU3SHW4-F1
#
_cell.length_a   1.000
_cell.length_b   1.000
_cell.length_c   1.000
_cell.angle_alpha   90.00
_cell.angle_beta   90.00
_cell.angle_gamma   90.00
#
_symmetry.space_group_name_H-M   'P 1'
#
loop_
_entity.id
_entity.type
_entity.pdbx_description
1 polymer ?
#
loop_
_entity_poly.entity_id
_entity_poly.type
_entity_poly.pdbx_seq_one_letter_code
_entity_poly.pdbx_strand_id
1 'polypeptide(L)'
;MTKVALRPYALLPRQYDERKVLASTIDPWGRALWLICPDARFPYRWGGRDIPAPAKLPFNALVVLSDRGEVRERTLHGVAVEPKAFDALPGGGFILSGNGGPNAPSGQLFGPDGRPRRRLRLGTCLTHLVSDRRAGFWTGYAEEGIYGGDPVSAGGLVHWDNQGNRSGGLYPPKPHHQLAGINTVNVSASTARASYWPGAPLVETRSSGILRIHTLPVSDPFGLAVRGDRLLLLGGKERGTDTATRLSTLHQVQLAEDGAVVVGRQELVFPNGDPVRRYARPVCRGPHIFLRTLRTLRQWWVLTAS
;
A
#
# COMPACT_ATOMS: atom_id res chain seq x y z
N MET A 1 -20.99 -17.83 -8.19
CA MET A 1 -20.18 -16.61 -8.38
C MET A 1 -19.04 -16.94 -9.32
N THR A 2 -18.82 -16.17 -10.38
CA THR A 2 -17.80 -16.49 -11.39
C THR A 2 -16.40 -16.25 -10.82
N LYS A 3 -15.48 -17.19 -11.03
CA LYS A 3 -14.09 -17.06 -10.59
C LYS A 3 -13.27 -16.25 -11.60
N VAL A 4 -12.37 -15.41 -11.10
CA VAL A 4 -11.37 -14.68 -11.89
C VAL A 4 -9.99 -14.98 -11.31
N ALA A 5 -9.10 -15.50 -12.15
CA ALA A 5 -7.75 -15.81 -11.74
C ALA A 5 -6.84 -14.58 -11.82
N LEU A 6 -6.02 -14.42 -10.79
CA LEU A 6 -4.88 -13.52 -10.80
C LEU A 6 -3.90 -13.89 -11.91
N ARG A 7 -3.31 -12.88 -12.56
CA ARG A 7 -2.25 -13.09 -13.55
C ARG A 7 -0.89 -12.91 -12.89
N PRO A 8 0.11 -13.78 -13.15
CA PRO A 8 1.49 -13.48 -12.78
C PRO A 8 1.92 -12.11 -13.35
N TYR A 9 2.58 -11.31 -12.53
CA TYR A 9 3.01 -9.97 -12.92
C TYR A 9 4.53 -9.84 -12.94
N ALA A 10 5.16 -10.16 -11.81
CA ALA A 10 6.60 -10.10 -11.67
C ALA A 10 7.10 -11.16 -10.69
N LEU A 11 8.29 -11.67 -10.94
CA LEU A 11 9.00 -12.59 -10.07
C LEU A 11 10.43 -12.06 -9.90
N LEU A 12 10.90 -12.03 -8.66
CA LEU A 12 12.29 -11.68 -8.36
C LEU A 12 13.23 -12.61 -9.17
N PRO A 13 14.22 -12.08 -9.91
CA PRO A 13 15.09 -12.90 -10.73
C PRO A 13 15.83 -14.00 -9.94
N ARG A 14 16.05 -15.13 -10.60
CA ARG A 14 16.62 -16.35 -9.99
C ARG A 14 17.98 -16.14 -9.33
N GLN A 15 18.79 -15.20 -9.83
CA GLN A 15 20.09 -14.85 -9.22
C GLN A 15 19.98 -14.35 -7.78
N TYR A 16 18.77 -14.04 -7.30
CA TYR A 16 18.50 -13.64 -5.93
C TYR A 16 17.72 -14.70 -5.13
N ASP A 17 17.63 -15.95 -5.59
CA ASP A 17 16.84 -17.03 -4.94
C ASP A 17 17.20 -17.25 -3.47
N GLU A 18 18.48 -17.14 -3.14
CA GLU A 18 18.98 -17.29 -1.77
C GLU A 18 18.90 -16.00 -0.93
N ARG A 19 18.53 -14.86 -1.56
CA ARG A 19 18.51 -13.57 -0.89
C ARG A 19 17.21 -13.36 -0.12
N LYS A 20 17.34 -12.74 1.06
CA LYS A 20 16.23 -12.41 1.94
C LYS A 20 15.65 -11.05 1.58
N VAL A 21 14.39 -11.05 1.15
CA VAL A 21 13.62 -9.84 0.83
C VAL A 21 13.02 -9.28 2.11
N LEU A 22 13.37 -8.04 2.48
CA LEU A 22 12.80 -7.34 3.62
C LEU A 22 11.43 -6.73 3.29
N ALA A 23 11.30 -6.15 2.09
CA ALA A 23 10.07 -5.56 1.61
C ALA A 23 9.98 -5.65 0.08
N SER A 24 8.77 -5.58 -0.47
CA SER A 24 8.54 -5.47 -1.91
C SER A 24 7.34 -4.56 -2.18
N THR A 25 7.32 -3.93 -3.35
CA THR A 25 6.19 -3.11 -3.82
C THR A 25 6.08 -3.14 -5.35
N ILE A 26 4.96 -2.63 -5.86
CA ILE A 26 4.85 -2.15 -7.25
C ILE A 26 4.76 -0.62 -7.21
N ASP A 27 5.69 0.04 -7.87
CA ASP A 27 5.84 1.48 -7.77
C ASP A 27 4.85 2.25 -8.69
N PRO A 28 4.82 3.60 -8.65
CA PRO A 28 3.91 4.40 -9.49
C PRO A 28 4.11 4.28 -11.00
N TRP A 29 5.22 3.67 -11.46
CA TRP A 29 5.50 3.41 -12.87
C TRP A 29 5.14 1.98 -13.29
N GLY A 30 4.67 1.15 -12.36
CA GLY A 30 4.40 -0.27 -12.62
C GLY A 30 5.65 -1.13 -12.58
N ARG A 31 6.73 -0.69 -11.93
CA ARG A 31 7.94 -1.50 -11.79
C ARG A 31 7.81 -2.34 -10.52
N ALA A 32 8.27 -3.58 -10.57
CA ALA A 32 8.35 -4.42 -9.38
C ALA A 32 9.68 -4.16 -8.66
N LEU A 33 9.60 -3.88 -7.35
CA LEU A 33 10.76 -3.56 -6.54
C LEU A 33 10.87 -4.54 -5.38
N TRP A 34 12.10 -4.98 -5.09
CA TRP A 34 12.44 -5.78 -3.92
C TRP A 34 13.59 -5.14 -3.17
N LEU A 35 13.41 -4.94 -1.87
CA LEU A 35 14.43 -4.45 -0.95
C LEU A 35 15.06 -5.65 -0.25
N ILE A 36 16.34 -5.87 -0.50
CA ILE A 36 17.11 -7.02 -0.01
C ILE A 36 18.16 -6.51 0.98
N CYS A 37 18.31 -7.23 2.09
CA CYS A 37 19.44 -7.06 2.99
C CYS A 37 20.34 -8.29 2.87
N PRO A 38 21.57 -8.16 2.37
CA PRO A 38 22.50 -9.29 2.22
C PRO A 38 22.71 -10.06 3.53
N ASP A 39 22.75 -9.35 4.66
CA ASP A 39 23.04 -9.91 5.99
C ASP A 39 21.78 -10.15 6.83
N ALA A 40 20.59 -10.20 6.21
CA ALA A 40 19.36 -10.41 6.96
C ALA A 40 19.35 -11.73 7.71
N ARG A 41 18.70 -11.72 8.87
CA ARG A 41 18.52 -12.88 9.77
C ARG A 41 17.04 -13.11 10.02
N PHE A 42 16.69 -14.27 10.54
CA PHE A 42 15.35 -14.55 11.07
C PHE A 42 15.45 -14.45 12.59
N PRO A 43 15.24 -13.27 13.19
CA PRO A 43 15.22 -13.17 14.64
C PRO A 43 14.06 -14.01 15.17
N TYR A 44 14.31 -14.75 16.25
CA TYR A 44 13.27 -15.49 16.94
C TYR A 44 12.15 -14.54 17.40
N ARG A 45 10.90 -14.87 17.10
CA ARG A 45 9.72 -14.15 17.58
C ARG A 45 8.75 -15.15 18.21
N TRP A 46 8.46 -14.99 19.50
CA TRP A 46 7.51 -15.85 20.22
C TRP A 46 6.11 -15.72 19.60
N GLY A 47 5.52 -16.85 19.18
CA GLY A 47 4.19 -16.89 18.56
C GLY A 47 4.06 -16.16 17.21
N GLY A 48 5.18 -15.77 16.61
CA GLY A 48 5.23 -14.98 15.39
C GLY A 48 5.71 -15.77 14.17
N ARG A 49 5.64 -15.15 13.00
CA ARG A 49 6.24 -15.70 11.79
C ARG A 49 7.69 -15.23 11.66
N ASP A 50 8.53 -16.11 11.12
CA ASP A 50 9.88 -15.75 10.67
C ASP A 50 9.81 -14.70 9.57
N ILE A 51 10.14 -13.47 9.94
CA ILE A 51 10.24 -12.32 9.03
C ILE A 51 11.73 -11.95 8.99
N PRO A 52 12.33 -11.84 7.79
CA PRO A 52 13.72 -11.44 7.70
C PRO A 52 13.88 -10.01 8.23
N ALA A 53 14.90 -9.79 9.05
CA ALA A 53 15.25 -8.49 9.60
C ALA A 53 16.77 -8.25 9.43
N PRO A 54 17.22 -6.99 9.30
CA PRO A 54 18.64 -6.69 9.29
C PRO A 54 19.28 -7.09 10.63
N ALA A 55 20.51 -7.60 10.60
CA ALA A 55 21.22 -7.99 11.82
C ALA A 55 21.56 -6.81 12.75
N LYS A 56 21.76 -5.62 12.17
CA LYS A 56 22.01 -4.36 12.87
C LYS A 56 21.50 -3.18 12.04
N LEU A 57 21.22 -2.07 12.71
CA LEU A 57 20.99 -0.78 12.07
C LEU A 57 22.18 0.15 12.38
N PRO A 58 22.60 1.02 11.44
CA PRO A 58 22.17 1.05 10.05
C PRO A 58 22.81 -0.08 9.21
N PHE A 59 22.26 -0.35 8.03
CA PHE A 59 22.79 -1.33 7.07
C PHE A 59 22.69 -0.83 5.63
N ASN A 60 23.40 -1.49 4.70
CA ASN A 60 23.22 -1.24 3.27
C ASN A 60 22.22 -2.25 2.69
N ALA A 61 21.27 -1.76 1.91
CA ALA A 61 20.27 -2.59 1.24
C ALA A 61 20.50 -2.58 -0.27
N LEU A 62 20.09 -3.65 -0.95
CA LEU A 62 20.02 -3.73 -2.40
C LEU A 62 18.55 -3.60 -2.82
N VAL A 63 18.24 -2.64 -3.66
CA VAL A 63 16.96 -2.56 -4.37
C VAL A 63 17.14 -3.20 -5.74
N VAL A 64 16.39 -4.26 -5.98
CA VAL A 64 16.24 -4.87 -7.31
C VAL A 64 14.97 -4.31 -7.93
N LEU A 65 15.10 -3.69 -9.09
CA LEU A 65 14.00 -3.14 -9.88
C LEU A 65 13.82 -4.01 -11.12
N SER A 66 12.59 -4.43 -11.39
CA SER A 66 12.21 -5.12 -12.62
C SER A 66 11.15 -4.31 -13.35
N ASP A 67 11.45 -3.90 -14.58
CA ASP A 67 10.54 -3.21 -15.49
C ASP A 67 10.44 -4.00 -16.80
N ARG A 68 9.32 -4.69 -17.01
CA ARG A 68 9.05 -5.48 -18.23
C ARG A 68 10.18 -6.45 -18.62
N GLY A 69 10.87 -7.01 -17.63
CA GLY A 69 11.98 -7.94 -17.81
C GLY A 69 13.37 -7.30 -17.76
N GLU A 70 13.50 -5.98 -17.87
CA GLU A 70 14.75 -5.29 -17.57
C GLU A 70 14.98 -5.25 -16.06
N VAL A 71 16.15 -5.74 -15.63
CA VAL A 71 16.54 -5.75 -14.22
C VAL A 71 17.60 -4.69 -13.97
N ARG A 72 17.39 -3.88 -12.94
CA ARG A 72 18.37 -2.88 -12.48
C ARG A 72 18.57 -3.00 -10.98
N GLU A 73 19.77 -2.68 -10.56
CA GLU A 73 20.17 -2.70 -9.16
C GLU A 73 20.44 -1.29 -8.65
N ARG A 74 20.14 -1.06 -7.37
CA ARG A 74 20.51 0.16 -6.66
C ARG A 74 20.83 -0.16 -5.21
N THR A 75 22.01 0.23 -4.74
CA THR A 75 22.33 0.15 -3.32
C THR A 75 21.72 1.35 -2.59
N LEU A 76 21.02 1.10 -1.48
CA LEU A 76 20.67 2.12 -0.49
C LEU A 76 21.66 2.05 0.65
N HIS A 77 22.32 3.16 0.93
CA HIS A 77 23.35 3.24 1.96
C HIS A 77 22.77 3.72 3.29
N GLY A 78 23.19 3.11 4.40
CA GLY A 78 22.84 3.62 5.74
C GLY A 78 21.33 3.59 6.05
N VAL A 79 20.63 2.52 5.65
CA VAL A 79 19.25 2.26 6.03
C VAL A 79 19.16 2.09 7.54
N ALA A 80 18.48 3.02 8.20
CA ALA A 80 18.42 3.17 9.65
C ALA A 80 17.04 2.80 10.24
N VAL A 81 16.24 2.07 9.47
CA VAL A 81 14.93 1.52 9.89
C VAL A 81 14.85 0.06 9.46
N GLU A 82 14.19 -0.79 10.27
CA GLU A 82 13.73 -2.12 9.86
C GLU A 82 12.52 -1.96 8.92
N PRO A 83 12.68 -2.18 7.60
CA PRO A 83 11.66 -1.79 6.62
C PRO A 83 10.37 -2.60 6.76
N LYS A 84 9.23 -1.92 6.78
CA LYS A 84 7.88 -2.50 6.70
C LYS A 84 7.26 -2.28 5.32
N ALA A 85 7.46 -1.09 4.76
CA ALA A 85 7.06 -0.74 3.40
C ALA A 85 8.08 0.22 2.79
N PHE A 86 8.10 0.27 1.47
CA PHE A 86 8.89 1.26 0.74
C PHE A 86 8.28 1.48 -0.63
N ASP A 87 8.64 2.60 -1.25
CA ASP A 87 8.21 2.92 -2.61
C ASP A 87 9.17 3.88 -3.31
N ALA A 88 9.10 3.93 -4.64
CA ALA A 88 9.91 4.83 -5.45
C ALA A 88 9.27 6.21 -5.55
N LEU A 89 10.10 7.25 -5.46
CA LEU A 89 9.70 8.65 -5.55
C LEU A 89 10.01 9.24 -6.92
N PRO A 90 9.31 10.32 -7.32
CA PRO A 90 9.71 11.13 -8.46
C PRO A 90 11.18 11.54 -8.37
N GLY A 91 11.88 11.53 -9.52
CA GLY A 91 13.32 11.82 -9.57
C GLY A 91 14.23 10.65 -9.18
N GLY A 92 13.70 9.44 -8.99
CA GLY A 92 14.49 8.21 -8.85
C GLY A 92 14.94 7.89 -7.42
N GLY A 93 14.48 8.64 -6.42
CA GLY A 93 14.69 8.36 -5.01
C GLY A 93 13.72 7.31 -4.45
N PHE A 94 13.80 7.09 -3.14
CA PHE A 94 12.94 6.13 -2.43
C PHE A 94 12.50 6.68 -1.07
N ILE A 95 11.32 6.25 -0.61
CA ILE A 95 10.86 6.41 0.76
C ILE A 95 10.72 5.02 1.39
N LEU A 96 11.27 4.85 2.58
CA LEU A 96 11.08 3.67 3.41
C LEU A 96 10.28 4.05 4.65
N SER A 97 9.37 3.18 5.08
CA SER A 97 8.81 3.17 6.42
C SER A 97 9.24 1.92 7.16
N GLY A 98 9.41 2.02 8.47
CA GLY A 98 9.95 0.94 9.26
C GLY A 98 10.06 1.25 10.75
N ASN A 99 10.64 0.31 11.49
CA ASN A 99 10.95 0.50 12.90
C ASN A 99 12.39 1.01 13.05
N GLY A 100 12.56 2.23 13.56
CA GLY A 100 13.88 2.78 13.90
C GLY A 100 14.30 2.55 15.36
N GLY A 101 13.45 1.89 16.16
CA GLY A 101 13.55 1.83 17.62
C GLY A 101 12.60 2.81 18.33
N PRO A 102 12.52 2.75 19.67
CA PRO A 102 11.67 3.64 20.46
C PRO A 102 11.97 5.12 20.19
N ASN A 103 10.93 5.92 19.97
CA ASN A 103 11.00 7.37 19.69
C ASN A 103 11.83 7.79 18.45
N ALA A 104 12.32 6.82 17.68
CA ALA A 104 13.09 7.09 16.47
C ALA A 104 12.16 7.41 15.30
N PRO A 105 12.60 8.27 14.36
CA PRO A 105 11.90 8.46 13.09
C PRO A 105 11.63 7.13 12.38
N SER A 106 10.36 6.89 12.04
CA SER A 106 9.85 5.67 11.38
C SER A 106 9.97 5.71 9.85
N GLY A 107 10.47 6.80 9.27
CA GLY A 107 10.68 6.95 7.83
C GLY A 107 12.08 7.41 7.45
N GLN A 108 12.49 7.06 6.23
CA GLN A 108 13.77 7.49 5.67
C GLN A 108 13.69 7.70 4.16
N LEU A 109 14.10 8.89 3.71
CA LEU A 109 14.20 9.27 2.30
C LEU A 109 15.59 9.00 1.76
N PHE A 110 15.65 8.55 0.51
CA PHE A 110 16.88 8.30 -0.24
C PHE A 110 16.88 9.06 -1.56
N GLY A 111 18.06 9.56 -1.93
CA GLY A 111 18.29 10.16 -3.24
C GLY A 111 18.40 9.12 -4.36
N PRO A 112 18.45 9.57 -5.62
CA PRO A 112 18.64 8.69 -6.78
C PRO A 112 19.99 7.97 -6.79
N ASP A 113 20.98 8.51 -6.06
CA ASP A 113 22.29 7.90 -5.83
C ASP A 113 22.26 6.81 -4.73
N GLY A 114 21.11 6.62 -4.08
CA GLY A 114 20.96 5.66 -2.98
C GLY A 114 21.49 6.16 -1.64
N ARG A 115 21.89 7.43 -1.52
CA ARG A 115 22.32 8.01 -0.24
C ARG A 115 21.13 8.50 0.58
N PRO A 116 21.19 8.41 1.91
CA PRO A 116 20.11 8.86 2.77
C PRO A 116 20.04 10.39 2.73
N ARG A 117 18.83 10.92 2.60
CA ARG A 117 18.57 12.37 2.57
C ARG A 117 18.00 12.88 3.88
N ARG A 118 17.01 12.19 4.43
CA ARG A 118 16.27 12.66 5.60
C ARG A 118 15.61 11.51 6.35
N ARG A 119 15.57 11.61 7.68
CA ARG A 119 14.77 10.77 8.58
C ARG A 119 13.47 11.52 8.92
N LEU A 120 12.34 10.82 8.92
CA LEU A 120 11.00 11.40 9.08
C LEU A 120 10.21 10.66 10.17
N ARG A 121 9.39 11.39 10.93
CA ARG A 121 8.35 10.77 11.76
C ARG A 121 7.11 10.58 10.89
N LEU A 122 6.87 9.36 10.43
CA LEU A 122 5.70 9.00 9.61
C LEU A 122 4.51 8.55 10.48
N GLY A 123 4.40 9.04 11.71
CA GLY A 123 3.35 8.62 12.63
C GLY A 123 3.47 7.18 13.16
N THR A 124 2.40 6.73 13.81
CA THR A 124 2.21 5.44 14.46
C THR A 124 1.13 4.64 13.73
N CYS A 125 1.22 3.30 13.79
CA CYS A 125 0.24 2.39 13.16
C CYS A 125 -0.02 2.66 11.66
N LEU A 126 1.05 3.00 10.92
CA LEU A 126 1.03 3.13 9.46
C LEU A 126 0.66 1.79 8.82
N THR A 127 -0.40 1.81 8.01
CA THR A 127 -0.91 0.66 7.25
C THR A 127 -0.63 0.78 5.75
N HIS A 128 -0.54 2.00 5.23
CA HIS A 128 -0.26 2.27 3.82
C HIS A 128 0.88 3.26 3.64
N LEU A 129 1.73 2.99 2.65
CA LEU A 129 2.69 3.93 2.08
C LEU A 129 2.63 3.77 0.57
N VAL A 130 2.25 4.85 -0.11
CA VAL A 130 2.01 4.84 -1.55
C VAL A 130 2.54 6.13 -2.16
N SER A 131 3.49 6.03 -3.07
CA SER A 131 3.98 7.20 -3.81
C SER A 131 3.06 7.56 -4.98
N ASP A 132 3.11 8.82 -5.41
CA ASP A 132 2.56 9.25 -6.68
C ASP A 132 3.70 9.39 -7.71
N ARG A 133 3.35 9.29 -9.00
CA ARG A 133 4.31 9.48 -10.08
C ARG A 133 4.79 10.93 -10.21
N ARG A 134 4.01 11.90 -9.70
CA ARG A 134 4.26 13.34 -9.87
C ARG A 134 4.34 14.10 -8.55
N ALA A 135 3.53 13.72 -7.57
CA ALA A 135 3.31 14.48 -6.35
C ALA A 135 3.54 13.59 -5.12
N GLY A 136 4.79 13.49 -4.67
CA GLY A 136 5.09 13.03 -3.32
C GLY A 136 4.63 11.60 -3.02
N PHE A 137 4.21 11.40 -1.78
CA PHE A 137 3.67 10.15 -1.29
C PHE A 137 2.58 10.36 -0.24
N TRP A 138 1.81 9.31 -0.03
CA TRP A 138 0.71 9.27 0.92
C TRP A 138 0.96 8.16 1.95
N THR A 139 0.56 8.44 3.19
CA THR A 139 0.55 7.47 4.29
C THR A 139 -0.84 7.32 4.86
N GLY A 140 -1.31 6.09 5.02
CA GLY A 140 -2.57 5.76 5.68
C GLY A 140 -2.36 5.07 7.02
N TYR A 141 -3.27 5.29 7.97
CA TYR A 141 -3.15 4.87 9.36
C TYR A 141 -4.35 4.04 9.83
N ALA A 142 -4.11 3.15 10.81
CA ALA A 142 -5.14 2.44 11.55
C ALA A 142 -5.65 3.25 12.77
N GLU A 143 -6.70 2.76 13.41
CA GLU A 143 -7.40 3.43 14.51
C GLU A 143 -6.50 3.72 15.71
N GLU A 144 -5.60 2.81 16.05
CA GLU A 144 -4.68 3.00 17.15
C GLU A 144 -3.70 4.14 16.88
N GLY A 145 -3.41 4.43 15.61
CA GLY A 145 -2.61 5.59 15.21
C GLY A 145 -3.42 6.88 15.28
N ILE A 146 -4.64 6.87 14.74
CA ILE A 146 -5.52 8.04 14.67
C ILE A 146 -5.94 8.53 16.06
N TYR A 147 -6.29 7.60 16.96
CA TYR A 147 -6.72 7.91 18.32
C TYR A 147 -5.58 7.85 19.35
N GLY A 148 -4.38 7.42 18.96
CA GLY A 148 -3.23 7.25 19.85
C GLY A 148 -2.48 8.54 20.21
N GLY A 149 -3.01 9.72 19.84
CA GLY A 149 -2.42 11.02 20.18
C GLY A 149 -1.23 11.47 19.34
N ASP A 150 -0.85 10.71 18.29
CA ASP A 150 0.20 11.10 17.36
C ASP A 150 -0.35 12.16 16.34
N PRO A 151 0.20 13.39 16.30
CA PRO A 151 -0.34 14.46 15.45
C PRO A 151 -0.23 14.21 13.94
N VAL A 152 0.67 13.32 13.50
CA VAL A 152 0.79 12.91 12.10
C VAL A 152 -0.36 11.97 11.78
N SER A 153 -0.54 10.95 12.61
CA SER A 153 -1.47 9.84 12.38
C SER A 153 -2.93 10.26 12.55
N ALA A 154 -3.20 11.28 13.38
CA ALA A 154 -4.53 11.87 13.60
C ALA A 154 -5.25 12.31 12.30
N GLY A 155 -4.51 12.57 11.22
CA GLY A 155 -5.10 12.90 9.92
C GLY A 155 -5.61 11.69 9.13
N GLY A 156 -5.37 10.45 9.56
CA GLY A 156 -5.83 9.21 8.92
C GLY A 156 -5.17 8.88 7.58
N LEU A 157 -5.23 9.80 6.62
CA LEU A 157 -4.50 9.79 5.36
C LEU A 157 -3.73 11.12 5.25
N VAL A 158 -2.41 11.04 5.07
CA VAL A 158 -1.52 12.21 5.08
C VAL A 158 -0.71 12.28 3.81
N HIS A 159 -0.62 13.47 3.23
CA HIS A 159 0.21 13.76 2.07
C HIS A 159 1.56 14.34 2.47
N TRP A 160 2.59 13.91 1.77
CA TRP A 160 3.97 14.32 1.92
C TRP A 160 4.53 14.71 0.57
N ASP A 161 5.32 15.77 0.50
CA ASP A 161 6.08 16.09 -0.72
C ASP A 161 7.30 15.17 -0.89
N ASN A 162 8.02 15.33 -2.00
CA ASN A 162 9.22 14.55 -2.32
C ASN A 162 10.41 14.81 -1.35
N GLN A 163 10.34 15.86 -0.53
CA GLN A 163 11.33 16.20 0.48
C GLN A 163 10.93 15.71 1.88
N GLY A 164 9.76 15.08 2.00
CA GLY A 164 9.22 14.58 3.26
C GLY A 164 8.58 15.65 4.13
N ASN A 165 8.20 16.80 3.57
CA ASN A 165 7.39 17.77 4.28
C ASN A 165 5.92 17.34 4.20
N ARG A 166 5.26 17.31 5.35
CA ARG A 166 3.82 17.09 5.43
C ARG A 166 3.10 18.30 4.83
N SER A 167 2.24 18.07 3.85
CA SER A 167 1.45 19.16 3.24
C SER A 167 -0.03 19.15 3.62
N GLY A 168 -0.52 18.08 4.25
CA GLY A 168 -1.93 17.99 4.64
C GLY A 168 -2.32 16.65 5.22
N GLY A 169 -3.47 16.61 5.91
CA GLY A 169 -4.13 15.41 6.40
C GLY A 169 -5.59 15.38 5.95
N LEU A 170 -6.21 14.21 6.02
CA LEU A 170 -7.61 14.03 5.67
C LEU A 170 -8.50 14.38 6.86
N TYR A 171 -9.30 15.43 6.72
CA TYR A 171 -10.28 15.88 7.71
C TYR A 171 -11.64 16.01 7.04
N PRO A 172 -12.40 14.90 6.91
CA PRO A 172 -13.68 14.93 6.21
C PRO A 172 -14.71 15.79 6.95
N PRO A 173 -15.57 16.54 6.24
CA PRO A 173 -16.67 17.28 6.86
C PRO A 173 -17.79 16.33 7.31
N LYS A 174 -18.76 16.85 8.08
CA LYS A 174 -20.02 16.14 8.33
C LYS A 174 -20.75 15.86 7.00
N PRO A 175 -21.44 14.72 6.85
CA PRO A 175 -21.58 13.65 7.85
C PRO A 175 -20.39 12.68 7.94
N HIS A 176 -19.43 12.75 7.01
CA HIS A 176 -18.32 11.78 6.85
C HIS A 176 -17.12 11.96 7.80
N HIS A 177 -17.20 12.88 8.76
CA HIS A 177 -16.14 13.25 9.70
C HIS A 177 -15.63 12.13 10.62
N GLN A 178 -16.37 11.04 10.77
CA GLN A 178 -15.90 9.90 11.53
C GLN A 178 -14.88 9.13 10.68
N LEU A 179 -13.61 9.29 11.04
CA LEU A 179 -12.49 8.58 10.45
C LEU A 179 -11.73 7.90 11.57
N ALA A 180 -11.65 6.58 11.46
CA ALA A 180 -10.96 5.71 12.39
C ALA A 180 -9.93 4.81 11.71
N GLY A 181 -9.96 4.62 10.38
CA GLY A 181 -8.86 3.88 9.75
C GLY A 181 -8.95 3.87 8.23
N ILE A 182 -7.80 3.91 7.57
CA ILE A 182 -7.73 3.73 6.11
C ILE A 182 -7.75 2.24 5.80
N ASN A 183 -8.76 1.82 5.05
CA ASN A 183 -8.94 0.43 4.64
C ASN A 183 -8.14 0.11 3.36
N THR A 184 -8.13 1.04 2.41
CA THR A 184 -7.37 0.91 1.17
C THR A 184 -7.09 2.28 0.55
N VAL A 185 -6.03 2.37 -0.24
CA VAL A 185 -5.62 3.59 -0.94
C VAL A 185 -5.09 3.26 -2.33
N ASN A 186 -5.52 4.05 -3.32
CA ASN A 186 -5.02 4.05 -4.69
C ASN A 186 -4.62 5.48 -5.05
N VAL A 187 -3.41 5.65 -5.56
CA VAL A 187 -2.94 6.97 -6.01
C VAL A 187 -2.67 6.92 -7.50
N SER A 188 -3.27 7.86 -8.23
CA SER A 188 -3.06 8.03 -9.67
C SER A 188 -3.30 9.48 -10.06
N ALA A 189 -2.48 9.98 -10.98
CA ALA A 189 -2.56 11.37 -11.48
C ALA A 189 -2.63 12.41 -10.35
N SER A 190 -1.84 12.23 -9.29
CA SER A 190 -1.78 13.12 -8.12
C SER A 190 -3.07 13.22 -7.30
N THR A 191 -4.06 12.35 -7.56
CA THR A 191 -5.24 12.17 -6.71
C THR A 191 -5.11 10.86 -5.94
N ALA A 192 -5.26 10.93 -4.63
CA ALA A 192 -5.47 9.77 -3.78
C ALA A 192 -6.97 9.46 -3.68
N ARG A 193 -7.32 8.21 -3.95
CA ARG A 193 -8.63 7.64 -3.67
C ARG A 193 -8.49 6.63 -2.55
N ALA A 194 -9.21 6.84 -1.46
CA ALA A 194 -9.13 5.97 -0.30
C ALA A 194 -10.52 5.66 0.24
N SER A 195 -10.71 4.43 0.70
CA SER A 195 -11.85 4.13 1.56
C SER A 195 -11.39 4.05 3.01
N TYR A 196 -12.24 4.50 3.92
CA TYR A 196 -11.95 4.47 5.35
C TYR A 196 -13.15 3.96 6.15
N TRP A 197 -12.88 3.57 7.39
CA TRP A 197 -13.87 3.17 8.37
C TRP A 197 -14.08 4.30 9.38
N PRO A 198 -15.29 4.51 9.93
CA PRO A 198 -16.56 3.84 9.62
C PRO A 198 -17.31 4.39 8.39
N GLY A 199 -18.37 3.69 7.98
CA GLY A 199 -19.40 4.21 7.07
C GLY A 199 -19.20 3.97 5.57
N ALA A 200 -18.16 3.24 5.17
CA ALA A 200 -17.83 2.95 3.77
C ALA A 200 -17.66 4.18 2.83
N PRO A 201 -17.13 5.33 3.25
CA PRO A 201 -16.82 6.42 2.32
C PRO A 201 -15.69 6.03 1.36
N LEU A 202 -15.76 6.55 0.13
CA LEU A 202 -14.64 6.70 -0.79
C LEU A 202 -14.33 8.19 -0.91
N VAL A 203 -13.20 8.62 -0.40
CA VAL A 203 -12.72 9.99 -0.59
C VAL A 203 -11.80 10.09 -1.78
N GLU A 204 -11.98 11.14 -2.57
CA GLU A 204 -11.02 11.63 -3.55
C GLU A 204 -10.35 12.88 -2.98
N THR A 205 -9.02 12.87 -2.88
CA THR A 205 -8.27 13.97 -2.26
C THR A 205 -6.97 14.23 -2.99
N ARG A 206 -6.50 15.48 -2.92
CA ARG A 206 -5.20 15.95 -3.39
C ARG A 206 -4.46 16.63 -2.24
N SER A 207 -3.22 17.04 -2.50
CA SER A 207 -2.46 17.86 -1.54
C SER A 207 -3.19 19.15 -1.12
N SER A 208 -4.05 19.68 -1.99
CA SER A 208 -4.87 20.88 -1.75
C SER A 208 -6.15 20.62 -0.95
N GLY A 209 -6.49 19.36 -0.65
CA GLY A 209 -7.68 18.98 0.10
C GLY A 209 -8.61 18.01 -0.61
N ILE A 210 -9.77 17.80 0.02
CA ILE A 210 -10.81 16.88 -0.43
C ILE A 210 -11.49 17.43 -1.68
N LEU A 211 -11.60 16.60 -2.71
CA LEU A 211 -12.32 16.91 -3.94
C LEU A 211 -13.76 16.41 -3.90
N ARG A 212 -13.95 15.18 -3.41
CA ARG A 212 -15.25 14.50 -3.40
C ARG A 212 -15.26 13.38 -2.37
N ILE A 213 -16.44 13.08 -1.84
CA ILE A 213 -16.69 11.88 -1.03
C ILE A 213 -17.92 11.18 -1.61
N HIS A 214 -17.77 9.90 -1.95
CA HIS A 214 -18.88 9.02 -2.30
C HIS A 214 -19.16 8.06 -1.16
N THR A 215 -20.41 7.63 -1.02
CA THR A 215 -20.75 6.50 -0.15
C THR A 215 -20.65 5.22 -0.98
N LEU A 216 -19.83 4.27 -0.56
CA LEU A 216 -19.73 2.97 -1.23
C LEU A 216 -20.85 2.03 -0.78
N PRO A 217 -21.34 1.16 -1.68
CA PRO A 217 -22.24 0.07 -1.31
C PRO A 217 -21.51 -1.07 -0.60
N VAL A 218 -20.17 -1.03 -0.51
CA VAL A 218 -19.32 -2.05 0.11
C VAL A 218 -18.48 -1.42 1.22
N SER A 219 -18.62 -1.92 2.44
CA SER A 219 -17.77 -1.53 3.57
C SER A 219 -16.48 -2.34 3.61
N ASP A 220 -15.42 -1.74 4.14
CA ASP A 220 -14.15 -2.39 4.48
C ASP A 220 -13.45 -3.15 3.34
N PRO A 221 -13.42 -2.62 2.09
CA PRO A 221 -12.59 -3.20 1.05
C PRO A 221 -11.11 -2.97 1.39
N PHE A 222 -10.28 -3.99 1.18
CA PHE A 222 -8.84 -3.87 1.44
C PHE A 222 -8.03 -3.64 0.14
N GLY A 223 -8.66 -3.75 -1.04
CA GLY A 223 -8.08 -3.36 -2.33
C GLY A 223 -9.04 -2.52 -3.17
N LEU A 224 -8.49 -1.59 -3.95
CA LEU A 224 -9.22 -0.63 -4.79
C LEU A 224 -8.51 -0.42 -6.12
N ALA A 225 -9.14 -0.81 -7.23
CA ALA A 225 -8.75 -0.38 -8.57
C ALA A 225 -9.73 0.67 -9.09
N VAL A 226 -9.25 1.62 -9.88
CA VAL A 226 -10.02 2.76 -10.40
C VAL A 226 -9.75 2.91 -11.89
N ARG A 227 -10.81 2.90 -12.70
CA ARG A 227 -10.76 3.16 -14.13
C ARG A 227 -11.94 4.06 -14.52
N GLY A 228 -11.68 5.36 -14.66
CA GLY A 228 -12.74 6.33 -14.91
C GLY A 228 -13.74 6.35 -13.76
N ASP A 229 -15.00 6.10 -14.08
CA ASP A 229 -16.15 5.97 -13.17
C ASP A 229 -16.35 4.55 -12.64
N ARG A 230 -15.50 3.58 -13.03
CA ARG A 230 -15.57 2.20 -12.54
C ARG A 230 -14.55 1.94 -11.45
N LEU A 231 -15.01 1.28 -10.40
CA LEU A 231 -14.20 0.77 -9.31
C LEU A 231 -14.23 -0.74 -9.29
N LEU A 232 -13.10 -1.32 -8.89
CA LEU A 232 -13.02 -2.73 -8.51
C LEU A 232 -12.57 -2.80 -7.06
N LEU A 233 -13.47 -3.25 -6.20
CA LEU A 233 -13.22 -3.40 -4.77
C LEU A 233 -12.92 -4.86 -4.45
N LEU A 234 -11.84 -5.09 -3.70
CA LEU A 234 -11.45 -6.41 -3.22
C LEU A 234 -11.77 -6.55 -1.72
N GLY A 235 -12.50 -7.60 -1.39
CA GLY A 235 -12.98 -7.89 -0.05
C GLY A 235 -14.17 -7.03 0.34
N GLY A 236 -14.33 -6.87 1.66
CA GLY A 236 -15.42 -6.08 2.22
C GLY A 236 -16.74 -6.83 2.33
N LYS A 237 -17.78 -6.07 2.68
CA LYS A 237 -19.15 -6.52 2.88
C LYS A 237 -20.11 -5.54 2.24
N GLU A 238 -21.11 -6.04 1.52
CA GLU A 238 -22.17 -5.18 0.98
C GLU A 238 -23.09 -4.68 2.10
N ARG A 239 -23.33 -3.37 2.09
CA ARG A 239 -24.20 -2.71 3.07
C ARG A 239 -25.63 -3.20 2.93
N GLY A 240 -26.33 -3.30 4.06
CA GLY A 240 -27.70 -3.80 4.09
C GLY A 240 -27.85 -5.31 3.89
N THR A 241 -26.75 -6.06 3.81
CA THR A 241 -26.78 -7.52 3.74
C THR A 241 -26.28 -8.14 5.04
N ASP A 242 -26.77 -9.32 5.41
CA ASP A 242 -26.25 -10.09 6.56
C ASP A 242 -25.06 -10.99 6.19
N THR A 243 -24.42 -10.73 5.05
CA THR A 243 -23.29 -11.55 4.60
C THR A 243 -22.04 -11.25 5.44
N ALA A 244 -21.28 -12.29 5.79
CA ALA A 244 -19.97 -12.11 6.39
C ALA A 244 -18.96 -11.55 5.37
N THR A 245 -17.98 -10.78 5.84
CA THR A 245 -16.87 -10.27 5.02
C THR A 245 -16.15 -11.41 4.32
N ARG A 246 -16.02 -11.33 2.99
CA ARG A 246 -15.35 -12.36 2.16
C ARG A 246 -14.16 -11.77 1.44
N LEU A 247 -12.96 -12.19 1.85
CA LEU A 247 -11.70 -11.61 1.37
C LEU A 247 -11.40 -11.87 -0.12
N SER A 248 -11.96 -12.92 -0.70
CA SER A 248 -11.81 -13.24 -2.12
C SER A 248 -12.86 -12.56 -3.00
N THR A 249 -13.87 -11.89 -2.43
CA THR A 249 -14.94 -11.26 -3.21
C THR A 249 -14.42 -10.03 -3.95
N LEU A 250 -14.77 -9.92 -5.22
CA LEU A 250 -14.62 -8.73 -6.04
C LEU A 250 -15.99 -8.11 -6.27
N HIS A 251 -16.09 -6.82 -6.01
CA HIS A 251 -17.25 -6.01 -6.36
C HIS A 251 -16.87 -5.05 -7.48
N GLN A 252 -17.52 -5.20 -8.63
CA GLN A 252 -17.46 -4.20 -9.69
C GLN A 252 -18.48 -3.12 -9.33
N VAL A 253 -18.02 -1.89 -9.17
CA VAL A 253 -18.85 -0.77 -8.73
C VAL A 253 -18.80 0.32 -9.78
N GLN A 254 -19.97 0.80 -10.16
CA GLN A 254 -20.13 1.95 -11.05
C GLN A 254 -20.40 3.18 -10.18
N LEU A 255 -19.57 4.21 -10.32
CA LEU A 255 -19.83 5.53 -9.75
C LEU A 255 -20.93 6.22 -10.56
N ALA A 256 -21.85 6.84 -9.85
CA ALA A 256 -22.85 7.76 -10.37
C ALA A 256 -22.65 9.15 -9.75
N GLU A 257 -23.41 10.14 -10.21
CA GLU A 257 -23.28 11.53 -9.74
C GLU A 257 -23.54 11.65 -8.23
N ASP A 258 -24.51 10.91 -7.72
CA ASP A 258 -25.00 10.95 -6.33
C ASP A 258 -24.66 9.69 -5.51
N GLY A 259 -23.94 8.72 -6.09
CA GLY A 259 -23.74 7.44 -5.41
C GLY A 259 -22.81 6.46 -6.13
N ALA A 260 -22.92 5.21 -5.72
CA ALA A 260 -22.15 4.10 -6.25
C ALA A 260 -22.97 2.81 -6.15
N VAL A 261 -23.00 2.01 -7.21
CA VAL A 261 -23.81 0.79 -7.29
C VAL A 261 -22.96 -0.43 -7.65
N VAL A 262 -23.21 -1.57 -7.01
CA VAL A 262 -22.56 -2.84 -7.38
C VAL A 262 -23.20 -3.37 -8.65
N VAL A 263 -22.44 -3.42 -9.75
CA VAL A 263 -22.89 -3.92 -11.05
C VAL A 263 -22.42 -5.34 -11.35
N GLY A 264 -21.47 -5.87 -10.57
CA GLY A 264 -20.91 -7.19 -10.81
C GLY A 264 -20.21 -7.76 -9.59
N ARG A 265 -20.16 -9.09 -9.54
CA ARG A 265 -19.63 -9.88 -8.41
C ARG A 265 -18.83 -11.06 -8.93
N GLN A 266 -17.57 -11.15 -8.52
CA GLN A 266 -16.69 -12.27 -8.88
C GLN A 266 -15.89 -12.76 -7.67
N GLU A 267 -15.36 -13.97 -7.75
CA GLU A 267 -14.42 -14.50 -6.75
C GLU A 267 -12.99 -14.47 -7.31
N LEU A 268 -12.09 -13.76 -6.63
CA LEU A 268 -10.68 -13.72 -6.95
C LEU A 268 -9.94 -14.94 -6.43
N VAL A 269 -9.26 -15.62 -7.33
CA VAL A 269 -8.43 -16.80 -7.04
C VAL A 269 -6.99 -16.61 -7.52
N PHE A 270 -6.06 -17.32 -6.90
CA PHE A 270 -4.72 -17.50 -7.45
C PHE A 270 -4.77 -18.37 -8.73
N PRO A 271 -3.69 -18.39 -9.55
CA PRO A 271 -3.64 -19.21 -10.76
C PRO A 271 -3.93 -20.70 -10.55
N ASN A 272 -3.66 -21.23 -9.35
CA ASN A 272 -3.94 -22.61 -8.97
C ASN A 272 -5.40 -22.85 -8.52
N GLY A 273 -6.26 -21.83 -8.57
CA GLY A 273 -7.67 -21.89 -8.15
C GLY A 273 -7.91 -21.63 -6.67
N ASP A 274 -6.87 -21.46 -5.85
CA ASP A 274 -7.03 -21.18 -4.42
C ASP A 274 -7.63 -19.78 -4.19
N PRO A 275 -8.57 -19.62 -3.24
CA PRO A 275 -9.14 -18.33 -2.93
C PRO A 275 -8.09 -17.39 -2.31
N VAL A 276 -8.19 -16.10 -2.61
CA VAL A 276 -7.42 -15.07 -1.91
C VAL A 276 -7.83 -15.02 -0.42
N ARG A 277 -6.84 -15.07 0.47
CA ARG A 277 -7.03 -15.11 1.94
C ARG A 277 -6.40 -13.90 2.63
N ARG A 278 -6.55 -13.82 3.96
CA ARG A 278 -6.09 -12.74 4.86
C ARG A 278 -4.62 -12.34 4.77
N TYR A 279 -3.79 -13.14 4.13
CA TYR A 279 -2.35 -12.90 3.98
C TYR A 279 -1.97 -12.25 2.66
N ALA A 280 -2.96 -11.96 1.80
CA ALA A 280 -2.73 -11.13 0.64
C ALA A 280 -2.51 -9.68 1.09
N ARG A 281 -1.58 -8.99 0.43
CA ARG A 281 -1.28 -7.58 0.69
C ARG A 281 -1.35 -6.83 -0.64
N PRO A 282 -2.40 -6.03 -0.85
CA PRO A 282 -2.54 -5.27 -2.08
C PRO A 282 -1.65 -4.03 -2.13
N VAL A 283 -1.20 -3.72 -3.34
CA VAL A 283 -0.73 -2.40 -3.74
C VAL A 283 -1.61 -1.97 -4.90
N CYS A 284 -2.30 -0.85 -4.72
CA CYS A 284 -3.29 -0.38 -5.68
C CYS A 284 -2.75 0.81 -6.47
N ARG A 285 -2.84 0.74 -7.81
CA ARG A 285 -2.31 1.78 -8.72
C ARG A 285 -3.22 1.90 -9.94
N GLY A 286 -3.94 3.01 -10.06
CA GLY A 286 -4.86 3.25 -11.16
C GLY A 286 -5.82 2.05 -11.35
N PRO A 287 -5.90 1.44 -12.55
CA PRO A 287 -6.82 0.34 -12.80
C PRO A 287 -6.33 -1.01 -12.26
N HIS A 288 -5.23 -1.08 -11.52
CA HIS A 288 -4.61 -2.33 -11.09
C HIS A 288 -4.65 -2.53 -9.57
N ILE A 289 -4.93 -3.78 -9.17
CA ILE A 289 -4.66 -4.30 -7.83
C ILE A 289 -3.54 -5.32 -7.99
N PHE A 290 -2.36 -4.97 -7.47
CA PHE A 290 -1.23 -5.89 -7.37
C PHE A 290 -1.30 -6.61 -6.04
N LEU A 291 -1.17 -7.93 -6.04
CA LEU A 291 -1.15 -8.72 -4.82
C LEU A 291 0.18 -9.42 -4.68
N ARG A 292 0.65 -9.47 -3.43
CA ARG A 292 1.65 -10.44 -2.96
C ARG A 292 1.06 -11.19 -1.77
N THR A 293 1.67 -12.32 -1.43
CA THR A 293 1.34 -13.02 -0.19
C THR A 293 2.40 -12.73 0.86
N LEU A 294 2.05 -12.80 2.14
CA LEU A 294 3.08 -12.79 3.16
C LEU A 294 4.05 -13.98 2.98
N ARG A 295 3.58 -15.13 2.46
CA ARG A 295 4.40 -16.34 2.27
C ARG A 295 5.61 -16.09 1.38
N THR A 296 5.45 -15.29 0.32
CA THR A 296 6.54 -14.90 -0.57
C THR A 296 6.45 -13.43 -0.93
N LEU A 297 7.50 -12.69 -0.59
CA LEU A 297 7.66 -11.30 -1.04
C LEU A 297 8.23 -11.22 -2.47
N ARG A 298 8.59 -12.36 -3.06
CA ARG A 298 9.32 -12.48 -4.34
C ARG A 298 8.41 -12.37 -5.55
N GLN A 299 7.13 -12.70 -5.40
CA GLN A 299 6.19 -12.79 -6.52
C GLN A 299 5.05 -11.81 -6.36
N TRP A 300 4.72 -11.16 -7.47
CA TRP A 300 3.57 -10.30 -7.63
C TRP A 300 2.61 -10.88 -8.64
N TRP A 301 1.33 -10.75 -8.32
CA TRP A 301 0.22 -11.00 -9.22
C TRP A 301 -0.56 -9.71 -9.46
N VAL A 302 -1.33 -9.67 -10.54
CA VAL A 302 -2.14 -8.51 -10.90
C VAL A 302 -3.56 -8.91 -11.28
N LEU A 303 -4.49 -8.08 -10.82
CA LEU A 303 -5.85 -7.96 -11.32
C LEU A 303 -6.03 -6.56 -11.92
N THR A 304 -6.75 -6.45 -13.03
CA THR A 304 -6.98 -5.17 -13.72
C THR A 304 -8.47 -4.94 -13.89
N ALA A 305 -8.95 -3.76 -13.51
CA ALA A 305 -10.32 -3.35 -13.77
C ALA A 305 -10.57 -3.24 -15.28
N SER A 306 -11.63 -3.91 -15.72
CA SER A 306 -12.14 -3.87 -17.10
C SER A 306 -12.88 -2.58 -17.37
#